data_AF-A0A7J4EMK8-F1
#
_entry.id   AF-A0A7J4EMK8-F1
#
_cell.length_a   1.000
_cell.length_b   1.000
_cell.length_c   1.000
_cell.angle_alpha   90.00
_cell.angle_beta   90.00
_cell.angle_gamma   90.00
#
_symmetry.space_group_name_H-M   'P 1'
#
loop_
_entity.id
_entity.type
_entity.pdbx_description
1 polymer ?
#
loop_
_entity_poly.entity_id
_entity_poly.type
_entity_poly.pdbx_seq_one_letter_code
_entity_poly.pdbx_strand_id
1 'polypeptide(L)' 'MKAVIPFKKENAKSRLSPILSSSERETFALYMLKDVIGQINDSIAECGMQNAD' A
#
# COMPACT_ATOMS: atom_id res chain seq x y z
N MET A 1 11.02 -11.18 8.26
CA MET A 1 9.68 -10.85 8.82
C MET A 1 8.63 -11.04 7.73
N LYS A 2 7.38 -11.38 8.07
CA LYS A 2 6.28 -11.48 7.09
C LYS A 2 5.15 -10.54 7.50
N ALA A 3 4.67 -9.72 6.57
CA ALA A 3 3.51 -8.87 6.74
C ALA A 3 2.37 -9.35 5.85
N VAL A 4 1.14 -9.32 6.35
CA VAL A 4 -0.07 -9.65 5.60
C VAL A 4 -0.95 -8.41 5.56
N ILE A 5 -1.28 -7.94 4.36
CA ILE A 5 -2.04 -6.70 4.15
C ILE A 5 -3.41 -7.05 3.57
N PRO A 6 -4.50 -6.85 4.32
CA PRO A 6 -5.84 -6.99 3.79
C PRO A 6 -6.10 -5.94 2.70
N PHE A 7 -6.55 -6.38 1.53
CA PHE A 7 -6.84 -5.51 0.41
C PHE A 7 -8.09 -5.95 -0.32
N LYS A 8 -9.00 -5.00 -0.57
CA LYS A 8 -10.18 -5.18 -1.43
C LYS A 8 -10.15 -4.13 -2.52
N LYS A 9 -10.11 -4.58 -3.77
CA LYS A 9 -10.12 -3.69 -4.94
C LYS A 9 -11.52 -3.16 -5.23
N GLU A 10 -12.49 -4.05 -5.40
CA GLU A 10 -13.85 -3.70 -5.82
C GLU A 10 -14.51 -2.72 -4.86
N ASN A 11 -15.08 -1.64 -5.42
CA ASN A 11 -15.72 -0.57 -4.65
C ASN A 11 -14.83 0.06 -3.58
N ALA A 12 -13.50 -0.03 -3.72
CA ALA A 12 -12.57 0.58 -2.79
C ALA A 12 -12.82 2.08 -2.63
N LYS A 13 -12.52 2.60 -1.45
CA LYS A 13 -12.51 4.04 -1.18
C LYS A 13 -13.85 4.71 -1.52
N SER A 14 -14.98 4.06 -1.25
CA SER A 14 -16.33 4.56 -1.59
C SER A 14 -16.63 5.98 -1.11
N ARG A 15 -16.03 6.43 0.00
CA ARG A 15 -16.12 7.82 0.48
C ARG A 15 -15.53 8.85 -0.49
N LEU A 16 -14.69 8.44 -1.43
CA LEU A 16 -14.13 9.28 -2.50
C LEU A 16 -15.03 9.32 -3.74
N SER A 17 -16.18 8.64 -3.75
CA SER A 17 -17.10 8.66 -4.90
C SER A 17 -17.59 10.05 -5.33
N PRO A 18 -17.66 11.09 -4.47
CA PRO A 18 -18.02 12.43 -4.93
C PRO A 18 -16.99 13.08 -5.86
N ILE A 19 -15.75 12.58 -5.89
CA ILE A 19 -14.62 13.20 -6.61
C ILE A 19 -13.87 12.24 -7.54
N LEU A 20 -14.10 10.93 -7.41
CA LEU A 20 -13.44 9.89 -8.21
C LEU A 20 -14.46 8.84 -8.66
N SER A 21 -14.38 8.46 -9.94
CA SER A 21 -15.10 7.32 -10.51
C SER A 21 -14.70 6.00 -9.86
N SER A 22 -15.44 4.92 -10.13
CA SER A 22 -15.10 3.60 -9.57
C SER A 22 -13.72 3.12 -10.04
N SER A 23 -13.40 3.26 -11.32
CA SER A 23 -12.11 2.85 -11.88
C SER A 23 -10.94 3.65 -11.31
N GLU A 24 -11.11 4.97 -11.13
CA GLU A 24 -10.10 5.82 -10.50
C GLU A 24 -9.88 5.43 -9.04
N ARG A 25 -10.94 5.14 -8.28
CA ARG A 25 -10.81 4.69 -6.88
C ARG A 25 -10.12 3.35 -6.75
N GLU A 26 -10.41 2.40 -7.63
CA GLU A 26 -9.75 1.10 -7.67
C GLU A 26 -8.27 1.21 -8.01
N THR A 27 -7.97 2.06 -8.99
CA THR A 27 -6.60 2.35 -9.43
C THR A 27 -5.82 3.03 -8.30
N PHE A 28 -6.43 4.03 -7.65
CA PHE A 28 -5.88 4.72 -6.51
C PHE A 28 -5.62 3.78 -5.33
N ALA A 29 -6.56 2.89 -5.02
CA ALA A 29 -6.39 1.87 -3.98
C ALA A 29 -5.20 0.95 -4.27
N LEU A 30 -5.01 0.54 -5.53
CA LEU A 30 -3.88 -0.29 -5.94
C LEU A 30 -2.54 0.44 -5.81
N TYR A 31 -2.47 1.72 -6.19
CA TYR A 31 -1.24 2.51 -6.03
C TYR A 31 -0.87 2.70 -4.56
N MET A 32 -1.83 3.03 -3.69
CA MET A 32 -1.56 3.11 -2.24
C MET A 32 -1.05 1.79 -1.68
N LEU A 33 -1.56 0.64 -2.14
CA LEU A 33 -1.04 -0.66 -1.69
C LEU A 33 0.43 -0.83 -2.10
N LYS A 34 0.78 -0.45 -3.33
CA LYS A 34 2.16 -0.50 -3.81
C LYS A 34 3.07 0.39 -2.96
N ASP A 35 2.62 1.59 -2.60
CA ASP A 35 3.37 2.51 -1.75
C ASP A 35 3.64 1.91 -0.37
N VAL A 36 2.63 1.27 0.26
CA VAL A 36 2.79 0.58 1.55
C VAL A 36 3.78 -0.58 1.44
N ILE A 37 3.71 -1.38 0.37
CA ILE A 37 4.65 -2.49 0.14
C ILE A 37 6.08 -1.96 -0.05
N GLY A 38 6.24 -0.89 -0.82
CA GLY A 38 7.52 -0.20 -1.00
C GLY A 38 8.11 0.21 0.35
N GLN A 39 7.33 0.92 1.15
CA GLN A 39 7.78 1.41 2.46
C GLN A 39 8.16 0.26 3.41
N ILE A 40 7.40 -0.85 3.42
CA ILE A 40 7.73 -2.02 4.24
C ILE A 40 9.07 -2.62 3.80
N ASN A 41 9.31 -2.75 2.49
CA ASN A 41 10.55 -3.30 1.98
C ASN A 41 11.76 -2.41 2.33
N ASP A 42 11.60 -1.09 2.18
CA ASP A 42 12.65 -0.12 2.49
C ASP A 42 13.00 -0.16 3.99
N SER A 43 11.99 -0.17 4.87
CA SER A 43 12.21 -0.29 6.31
C SER A 43 12.89 -1.60 6.72
N ILE A 44 12.59 -2.72 6.04
CA ILE A 44 13.28 -3.98 6.29
C ILE A 44 14.76 -3.91 5.85
N ALA A 45 15.03 -3.28 4.72
CA ALA A 45 16.40 -3.09 4.22
C ALA A 45 17.23 -2.22 5.17
N GLU A 46 16.66 -1.13 5.67
CA GLU A 46 17.30 -0.22 6.63
C GLU A 46 17.62 -0.89 7.97
N CYS A 47 16.69 -1.67 8.54
CA CYS A 47 16.96 -2.44 9.77
C CYS A 47 17.99 -3.56 9.57
N GLY A 48 18.14 -4.09 8.35
CA GLY A 48 19.14 -5.11 8.02
C GLY A 48 20.57 -4.59 8.00
N MET A 49 20.78 -3.28 7.83
CA MET A 49 22.11 -2.64 7.77
C MET A 49 22.62 -2.15 9.13
N GLN A 50 21.83 -2.25 10.21
CA GLN A 50 22.19 -1.77 11.56
C GLN A 50 22.90 -2.81 12.45
N ASN A 51 23.29 -3.97 11.93
CA ASN A 51 23.93 -5.05 12.72
C ASN A 51 25.39 -5.33 12.30
N ALA A 52 26.08 -4.36 11.71
CA ALA A 52 27.49 -4.45 11.34
C ALA A 52 28.30 -3.44 12.16
N ASP A 53 28.39 -3.67 13.47
CA ASP A 53 29.39 -3.10 14.38
C ASP A 53 30.12 -4.24 15.10
#